data_AF-A0A955RFM8-F1
#
_entry.id   AF-A0A955RFM8-F1
#
_cell.length_a   1.000
_cell.length_b   1.000
_cell.length_c   1.000
_cell.angle_alpha   90.00
_cell.angle_beta   90.00
_cell.angle_gamma   90.00
#
_symmetry.space_group_name_H-M   'P 1'
#
loop_
_entity.id
_entity.type
_entity.pdbx_description
1 polymer ?
#
loop_
_entity_poly.entity_id
_entity_poly.type
_entity_poly.pdbx_seq_one_letter_code
_entity_poly.pdbx_strand_id
1 'polypeptide(L)'
;MDAMTPTALLTVGPLVITDTVVTSAALSVLLAGGLSLAVRMEGPREALEVVYETLEGTLRDMVTVDVAPLVPLILTQWAFIAAANLVGVLPIVASPTRDLSLTAALAVISLGAGHVYGFRAHGWRYLKSYV
;
A
#
# COMPACT_ATOMS: atom_id res chain seq x y z
N MET A 1 -13.62 23.32 4.91
CA MET A 1 -12.32 22.58 4.82
C MET A 1 -12.44 21.18 5.45
N ASP A 2 -13.65 20.75 5.82
CA ASP A 2 -13.95 19.52 6.57
C ASP A 2 -13.91 18.23 5.72
N ALA A 3 -13.69 18.38 4.42
CA ALA A 3 -13.64 17.27 3.50
C ALA A 3 -12.30 16.52 3.49
N MET A 4 -11.26 16.97 4.19
CA MET A 4 -9.94 16.29 4.22
C MET A 4 -9.54 15.81 5.62
N THR A 5 -10.37 16.10 6.62
CA THR A 5 -10.10 15.75 8.02
C THR A 5 -10.90 14.50 8.41
N PRO A 6 -10.28 13.54 9.10
CA PRO A 6 -10.98 12.39 9.63
C PRO A 6 -11.98 12.78 10.72
N THR A 7 -13.13 12.10 10.74
CA THR A 7 -14.15 12.26 11.77
C THR A 7 -13.86 11.31 12.92
N ALA A 8 -13.76 11.81 14.15
CA ALA A 8 -13.59 10.98 15.34
C ALA A 8 -14.87 10.17 15.60
N LEU A 9 -14.75 8.85 15.66
CA LEU A 9 -15.85 7.92 15.95
C LEU A 9 -15.84 7.47 17.41
N LEU A 10 -14.67 7.11 17.91
CA LEU A 10 -14.48 6.62 19.27
C LEU A 10 -13.17 7.17 19.82
N THR A 11 -13.18 7.55 21.10
CA THR A 11 -11.96 7.95 21.81
C THR A 11 -11.75 6.97 22.96
N VAL A 12 -10.62 6.27 22.95
CA VAL A 12 -10.21 5.35 24.01
C VAL A 12 -8.95 5.93 24.66
N GLY A 13 -9.14 6.72 25.72
CA GLY A 13 -8.05 7.45 26.36
C GLY A 13 -7.40 8.45 25.38
N PRO A 14 -6.07 8.41 25.15
CA PRO A 14 -5.40 9.30 24.19
C PRO A 14 -5.59 8.88 22.72
N LEU A 15 -6.16 7.70 22.46
CA LEU A 15 -6.32 7.16 21.10
C LEU A 15 -7.67 7.59 20.52
N VAL A 16 -7.63 8.40 19.46
CA VAL A 16 -8.82 8.77 18.67
C VAL A 16 -8.92 7.82 17.48
N ILE A 17 -9.96 7.00 17.46
CA ILE A 17 -10.31 6.13 16.34
C ILE A 17 -11.21 6.92 15.41
N THR A 18 -10.76 7.10 14.18
CA THR A 18 -11.46 7.87 13.16
C THR A 18 -12.14 6.99 12.12
N ASP A 19 -13.04 7.57 11.34
CA ASP A 19 -13.64 6.96 10.14
C ASP A 19 -12.57 6.42 9.18
N THR A 20 -11.48 7.17 8.95
CA THR A 20 -10.35 6.71 8.15
C THR A 20 -9.74 5.44 8.71
N VAL A 21 -9.51 5.35 10.03
CA VAL A 21 -8.91 4.15 10.65
C VAL A 21 -9.83 2.95 10.49
N VAL A 22 -11.13 3.12 10.73
CA VAL A 22 -12.09 2.00 10.61
C VAL A 22 -12.20 1.52 9.16
N THR A 23 -12.36 2.45 8.21
CA THR A 23 -12.52 2.11 6.79
C THR A 23 -11.24 1.51 6.20
N SER A 24 -10.07 2.07 6.50
CA SER A 24 -8.78 1.52 6.06
C SER A 24 -8.47 0.16 6.70
N ALA A 25 -8.80 -0.04 7.98
CA ALA A 25 -8.62 -1.34 8.65
C ALA A 25 -9.56 -2.40 8.08
N ALA A 26 -10.85 -2.08 7.89
CA ALA A 26 -11.82 -2.98 7.27
C ALA A 26 -11.36 -3.37 5.85
N LEU A 27 -10.94 -2.39 5.04
CA LEU A 27 -10.44 -2.65 3.70
C LEU A 27 -9.18 -3.53 3.71
N SER A 28 -8.26 -3.27 4.63
CA SER A 28 -7.04 -4.08 4.79
C SER A 28 -7.36 -5.53 5.14
N VAL A 29 -8.31 -5.76 6.06
CA VAL A 29 -8.76 -7.11 6.43
C VAL A 29 -9.47 -7.80 5.26
N LEU A 30 -10.34 -7.09 4.53
CA LEU A 30 -11.04 -7.64 3.37
C LEU A 30 -10.07 -8.00 2.24
N LEU A 31 -9.10 -7.14 1.94
CA LEU A 31 -8.07 -7.41 0.94
C LEU A 31 -7.16 -8.56 1.35
N ALA A 32 -6.68 -8.56 2.60
CA ALA A 32 -5.83 -9.63 3.11
C ALA A 32 -6.56 -10.98 3.10
N GLY A 33 -7.81 -11.01 3.55
CA GLY A 33 -8.66 -12.19 3.50
C GLY A 33 -8.93 -12.66 2.07
N GLY A 34 -9.32 -11.74 1.18
CA GLY A 34 -9.58 -12.01 -0.23
C GLY A 34 -8.36 -12.55 -0.96
N LEU A 35 -7.18 -11.94 -0.79
CA LEU A 35 -5.91 -12.40 -1.35
C LEU A 35 -5.51 -13.76 -0.78
N SER A 36 -5.68 -13.98 0.53
CA SER A 36 -5.38 -15.27 1.17
C SER A 36 -6.25 -16.40 0.64
N LEU A 37 -7.51 -16.11 0.30
CA LEU A 37 -8.42 -17.05 -0.35
C LEU A 37 -8.05 -17.24 -1.83
N ALA A 38 -7.74 -16.16 -2.55
CA ALA A 38 -7.39 -16.19 -3.97
C ALA A 38 -6.14 -17.05 -4.23
N VAL A 39 -5.10 -16.93 -3.39
CA VAL A 39 -3.87 -17.73 -3.49
C VAL A 39 -4.11 -19.23 -3.29
N ARG A 40 -5.23 -19.62 -2.68
CA ARG A 40 -5.63 -21.04 -2.50
C ARG A 40 -6.41 -21.61 -3.69
N MET A 41 -6.79 -20.79 -4.66
CA MET A 41 -7.58 -21.19 -5.82
C MET A 41 -6.72 -21.15 -7.09
N GLU A 42 -6.77 -22.17 -7.95
CA GLU A 42 -5.88 -22.28 -9.12
C GLU A 42 -5.94 -21.06 -10.05
N GLY A 43 -7.14 -20.68 -10.53
CA GLY A 43 -7.28 -19.55 -11.46
C GLY A 43 -6.83 -18.19 -10.90
N PRO A 44 -7.36 -17.74 -9.74
CA PRO A 44 -6.92 -16.49 -9.12
C PRO A 44 -5.43 -16.49 -8.73
N ARG A 45 -4.89 -17.65 -8.31
CA ARG A 45 -3.46 -17.81 -8.02
C ARG A 45 -2.61 -17.59 -9.26
N GLU A 46 -2.95 -18.23 -10.38
CA GLU A 46 -2.26 -18.06 -11.66
C GLU A 46 -2.31 -16.59 -12.12
N ALA A 47 -3.47 -15.94 -12.00
CA ALA A 47 -3.60 -14.52 -12.32
C ALA A 47 -2.70 -13.62 -11.43
N LEU A 48 -2.60 -13.92 -10.12
CA LEU A 48 -1.71 -13.20 -9.20
C LEU A 48 -0.23 -13.44 -9.52
N GLU A 49 0.14 -14.66 -9.95
CA GLU A 49 1.50 -14.97 -10.40
C GLU A 49 1.87 -14.18 -11.66
N VAL A 50 0.97 -14.14 -12.66
CA VAL A 50 1.17 -13.34 -13.88
C VAL A 50 1.34 -11.85 -13.54
N VAL A 51 0.51 -11.31 -12.64
CA VAL A 51 0.61 -9.91 -12.20
C VAL A 51 1.96 -9.67 -11.49
N TYR A 52 2.36 -10.58 -10.61
CA TYR A 52 3.64 -10.50 -9.91
C TYR A 52 4.83 -10.51 -10.88
N GLU A 53 4.88 -11.48 -11.80
CA GLU A 53 5.96 -11.63 -12.78
C GLU A 53 6.02 -10.44 -13.74
N THR A 54 4.87 -9.94 -14.19
CA THR A 54 4.78 -8.76 -15.06
C THR A 54 5.35 -7.52 -14.37
N LEU A 55 4.99 -7.29 -13.11
CA LEU A 55 5.49 -6.16 -12.35
C LEU A 55 6.98 -6.33 -12.03
N GLU A 56 7.42 -7.52 -11.62
CA GLU A 56 8.82 -7.80 -11.36
C GLU A 56 9.67 -7.55 -12.61
N GLY A 57 9.25 -8.06 -13.78
CA GLY A 57 9.94 -7.84 -15.05
C GLY A 57 10.03 -6.35 -15.39
N THR A 58 8.92 -5.62 -15.27
CA THR A 58 8.88 -4.17 -15.50
C THR A 58 9.87 -3.42 -14.59
N LEU A 59 9.93 -3.77 -13.31
CA LEU A 59 10.83 -3.13 -12.36
C LEU A 59 12.29 -3.51 -12.59
N ARG A 60 12.55 -4.77 -12.96
CA ARG A 60 13.89 -5.27 -13.29
C ARG A 60 14.49 -4.56 -14.50
N ASP A 61 13.67 -4.14 -15.46
CA ASP A 61 14.12 -3.35 -16.61
C ASP A 61 14.47 -1.90 -16.24
N MET A 62 13.96 -1.40 -15.11
CA MET A 62 14.18 -0.01 -14.65
C MET A 62 15.36 0.13 -13.69
N VAL A 63 15.72 -0.91 -12.95
CA VAL A 63 16.79 -0.84 -11.94
C VAL A 63 17.78 -1.99 -12.06
N THR A 64 19.02 -1.74 -11.68
CA THR A 64 20.13 -2.71 -11.78
C THR A 64 20.27 -3.62 -10.56
N VAL A 65 19.38 -3.49 -9.58
CA VAL A 65 19.37 -4.25 -8.33
C VAL A 65 18.21 -5.22 -8.31
N ASP A 66 18.29 -6.25 -7.47
CA ASP A 66 17.18 -7.18 -7.28
C ASP A 66 15.93 -6.42 -6.81
N VAL A 67 14.79 -6.58 -7.48
CA VAL A 67 13.55 -5.89 -7.14
C VAL A 67 12.56 -6.80 -6.45
N ALA A 68 12.79 -8.12 -6.49
CA ALA A 68 11.86 -9.12 -5.97
C ALA A 68 11.41 -8.84 -4.52
N PRO A 69 12.28 -8.36 -3.59
CA PRO A 69 11.84 -8.03 -2.24
C PRO A 69 10.87 -6.83 -2.14
N LEU A 70 10.85 -5.94 -3.14
CA LEU A 70 9.94 -4.78 -3.19
C LEU A 70 8.61 -5.09 -3.86
N VAL A 71 8.56 -6.07 -4.76
CA VAL A 71 7.36 -6.38 -5.55
C VAL A 71 6.13 -6.61 -4.67
N PRO A 72 6.17 -7.41 -3.58
CA PRO A 72 5.01 -7.60 -2.71
C PRO A 72 4.51 -6.31 -2.06
N LEU A 73 5.42 -5.41 -1.66
CA LEU A 73 5.04 -4.12 -1.07
C LEU A 73 4.33 -3.24 -2.10
N ILE A 74 4.87 -3.17 -3.32
CA ILE A 74 4.29 -2.37 -4.40
C ILE A 74 2.90 -2.90 -4.77
N LEU A 75 2.75 -4.22 -4.92
CA LEU A 75 1.46 -4.84 -5.22
C LEU A 75 0.42 -4.61 -4.14
N THR A 76 0.80 -4.74 -2.86
CA THR A 76 -0.13 -4.53 -1.75
C THR A 76 -0.56 -3.07 -1.64
N GLN A 77 0.36 -2.11 -1.77
CA GLN A 77 0.00 -0.68 -1.81
C GLN A 77 -0.89 -0.35 -3.01
N TRP A 78 -0.58 -0.90 -4.19
CA TRP A 78 -1.39 -0.71 -5.40
C TRP A 78 -2.81 -1.24 -5.20
N ALA A 79 -2.96 -2.48 -4.73
CA ALA A 79 -4.26 -3.09 -4.47
C ALA A 79 -5.06 -2.33 -3.40
N PHE A 80 -4.39 -1.89 -2.33
CA PHE A 80 -5.02 -1.10 -1.27
C PHE A 80 -5.53 0.25 -1.79
N ILE A 81 -4.68 1.00 -2.50
CA ILE A 81 -5.05 2.33 -3.03
C ILE A 81 -6.17 2.19 -4.07
N ALA A 82 -6.08 1.20 -4.97
CA ALA A 82 -7.11 0.92 -5.96
C ALA A 82 -8.45 0.62 -5.29
N ALA A 83 -8.48 -0.27 -4.31
CA ALA A 83 -9.71 -0.62 -3.60
C ALA A 83 -10.25 0.55 -2.77
N ALA A 84 -9.39 1.34 -2.13
CA ALA A 84 -9.79 2.52 -1.37
C ALA A 84 -10.47 3.56 -2.28
N ASN A 85 -9.88 3.83 -3.45
CA ASN A 85 -10.43 4.75 -4.43
C ASN A 85 -11.77 4.24 -4.99
N LEU A 86 -11.93 2.93 -5.19
CA LEU A 86 -13.20 2.33 -5.62
C LEU A 86 -14.28 2.40 -4.53
N VAL A 87 -13.93 2.21 -3.26
CA VAL A 87 -14.87 2.38 -2.14
C VAL A 87 -15.43 3.81 -2.11
N GLY A 88 -14.63 4.82 -2.46
CA GLY A 88 -15.09 6.21 -2.55
C GLY A 88 -16.19 6.48 -3.59
N VAL A 89 -16.42 5.56 -4.53
CA VAL A 89 -17.53 5.66 -5.49
C VAL A 89 -18.86 5.30 -4.82
N LEU A 90 -18.84 4.52 -3.74
CA LEU A 90 -20.03 4.14 -3.00
C LEU A 90 -20.51 5.33 -2.15
N PRO A 91 -21.78 5.76 -2.28
CA PRO A 91 -22.29 6.92 -1.53
C PRO A 91 -22.45 6.65 -0.02
N ILE A 92 -22.20 5.43 0.42
CA ILE A 92 -22.42 4.95 1.80
C ILE A 92 -21.14 5.11 2.65
N VAL A 93 -19.96 5.07 2.05
CA VAL A 93 -18.68 5.00 2.78
C VAL A 93 -17.70 6.03 2.23
N ALA A 94 -17.13 6.85 3.11
CA ALA A 94 -16.08 7.77 2.72
C ALA A 94 -14.79 7.01 2.37
N SER A 95 -14.13 7.40 1.28
CA SER A 95 -12.83 6.82 0.93
C SER A 95 -11.78 7.13 2.01
N PRO A 96 -11.00 6.14 2.46
CA PRO A 96 -9.90 6.39 3.39
C PRO A 96 -8.77 7.22 2.75
N THR A 97 -8.63 7.23 1.42
CA THR A 97 -7.61 8.06 0.71
C THR A 97 -7.92 9.56 0.70
N ARG A 98 -9.11 9.96 1.19
CA ARG A 98 -9.47 11.37 1.41
C ARG A 98 -8.67 12.01 2.55
N ASP A 99 -8.19 11.21 3.49
CA ASP A 99 -7.41 11.66 4.64
C ASP A 99 -5.93 11.80 4.29
N LEU A 100 -5.40 13.00 4.50
CA LEU A 100 -3.99 13.30 4.26
C LEU A 100 -3.06 12.44 5.15
N SER A 101 -3.48 12.11 6.36
CA SER A 101 -2.69 11.32 7.30
C SER A 101 -2.42 9.91 6.77
N LEU A 102 -3.44 9.29 6.15
CA LEU A 102 -3.30 7.97 5.56
C LEU A 102 -2.40 8.00 4.33
N THR A 103 -2.63 8.96 3.43
CA THR A 103 -1.82 9.09 2.21
C THR A 103 -0.36 9.43 2.54
N ALA A 104 -0.12 10.28 3.53
CA ALA A 104 1.21 10.57 4.05
C ALA A 104 1.87 9.33 4.67
N ALA A 105 1.13 8.51 5.43
CA ALA A 105 1.66 7.27 5.99
C ALA A 105 2.08 6.29 4.89
N LEU A 106 1.26 6.09 3.86
CA LEU A 106 1.59 5.25 2.70
C LEU A 106 2.83 5.77 1.95
N ALA A 107 2.96 7.09 1.80
CA ALA A 107 4.13 7.72 1.18
C ALA A 107 5.40 7.52 2.01
N VAL A 108 5.32 7.66 3.33
CA VAL A 108 6.47 7.40 4.23
C VAL A 108 6.91 5.94 4.15
N ILE A 109 5.96 5.00 4.08
CA ILE A 109 6.26 3.57 3.93
C ILE A 109 6.98 3.29 2.60
N SER A 110 6.46 3.80 1.47
CA SER A 110 7.06 3.53 0.16
C SER A 110 8.42 4.21 -0.01
N LEU A 111 8.55 5.48 0.38
CA LEU A 111 9.82 6.21 0.35
C LEU A 111 10.84 5.56 1.27
N GLY A 112 10.44 5.23 2.50
CA GLY A 112 11.29 4.55 3.47
C GLY A 112 11.77 3.19 2.94
N ALA A 113 10.89 2.37 2.37
CA ALA A 113 11.26 1.08 1.79
C ALA A 113 12.26 1.24 0.64
N GLY A 114 12.05 2.23 -0.24
CA GLY A 114 12.98 2.56 -1.32
C GLY A 114 14.38 2.93 -0.81
N HIS A 115 14.46 3.79 0.21
CA HIS A 115 15.74 4.17 0.82
C HIS A 115 16.42 3.01 1.55
N VAL A 116 15.66 2.25 2.34
CA VAL A 116 16.17 1.07 3.05
C VAL A 116 16.74 0.08 2.05
N TYR A 117 16.03 -0.19 0.95
CA TYR A 117 16.50 -1.13 -0.07
C TYR A 117 17.69 -0.58 -0.86
N GLY A 118 17.65 0.69 -1.24
CA GLY A 118 18.76 1.36 -1.91
C GLY A 118 20.04 1.31 -1.08
N PHE A 119 19.94 1.57 0.22
CA PHE A 119 21.06 1.47 1.16
C PHE A 119 21.52 0.02 1.35
N ARG A 120 20.60 -0.96 1.42
CA ARG A 120 20.97 -2.38 1.51
C ARG A 120 21.72 -2.87 0.27
N ALA A 121 21.34 -2.40 -0.91
CA ALA A 121 21.96 -2.82 -2.17
C ALA A 121 23.31 -2.13 -2.43
N HIS A 122 23.49 -0.87 -2.03
CA HIS A 122 24.68 -0.08 -2.37
C HIS A 122 25.55 0.35 -1.19
N GLY A 123 25.11 0.12 0.05
CA GLY A 123 25.78 0.58 1.27
C GLY A 123 26.01 2.09 1.27
N TRP A 124 27.14 2.52 1.81
CA TRP A 124 27.53 3.94 1.84
C TRP A 124 27.67 4.59 0.45
N ARG A 125 27.85 3.80 -0.61
CA ARG A 125 27.87 4.31 -1.99
C ARG A 125 26.50 4.85 -2.41
N TYR A 126 25.41 4.41 -1.77
CA TYR A 126 24.07 4.95 -1.99
C TYR A 126 24.02 6.47 -1.81
N LEU A 127 24.72 7.02 -0.82
CA LEU A 127 24.71 8.46 -0.57
C LEU A 127 25.32 9.26 -1.73
N LYS A 128 26.16 8.64 -2.56
CA LYS A 128 26.70 9.26 -3.78
C LYS A 128 25.68 9.40 -4.90
N SER A 129 24.49 8.80 -4.80
CA SER A 129 23.42 9.05 -5.79
C SER A 129 22.69 10.37 -5.56
N TYR A 130 22.95 11.06 -4.45
CA TYR A 130 22.31 12.33 -4.08
C TYR A 130 23.21 13.56 -4.31
N VAL A 131 24.44 13.35 -4.75
CA VAL A 131 25.46 14.39 -5.00
C VAL A 131 25.95 14.24 -6.43
#